data_AF-A0A523I6K2-F1
#
_entry.id   AF-A0A523I6K2-F1
#
_cell.length_a   1.000
_cell.length_b   1.000
_cell.length_c   1.000
_cell.angle_alpha   90.00
_cell.angle_beta   90.00
_cell.angle_gamma   90.00
#
_symmetry.space_group_name_H-M   'P 1'
#
loop_
_entity.id
_entity.type
_entity.pdbx_description
1 polymer ?
#
loop_
_entity_poly.entity_id
_entity_poly.type
_entity_poly.pdbx_seq_one_letter_code
_entity_poly.pdbx_strand_id
1 'polypeptide(L)'
;MLKYIISVVLSSTLFTASIAETSEPANKVKKKGSKLAKVYGIDRPFWTPNRIGNYITNNGQLVSHIPTGSAGMEWPLGSGNHINFASGLWLAGMKDGEIVTAAAEFITEFQPGNVTGHAPGLAGTPANPEDKRFKVYIINQGDELEPFRNPDYLNWPVEHGAPVDENGKPLLRGTSTAWAVFNDFNDSLHTNLFQSKPMGVEVQMTAWAFDRLDAFGDMMFFKFLFINKSGTDITDSFVTFWADIDIDDALDLVGCDTTLSLGYMYKTQPSPGYGDNAPAIGYDFFQGPIVPSPGDTANVSGRKVPDFKNLGLTSFNKYIGPGPPQFS
;
A
#
# COMPACT_ATOMS: atom_id res chain seq x y z
N MET A 1 30.11 -12.71 26.80
CA MET A 1 29.31 -12.49 28.03
C MET A 1 29.49 -11.03 28.47
N LEU A 2 28.56 -10.15 28.08
CA LEU A 2 28.28 -8.78 28.57
C LEU A 2 27.06 -8.29 27.74
N LYS A 3 25.81 -8.32 28.21
CA LYS A 3 25.07 -7.41 29.12
C LYS A 3 24.89 -5.96 28.62
N TYR A 4 23.73 -5.76 27.96
CA TYR A 4 22.79 -4.61 27.87
C TYR A 4 23.26 -3.23 27.38
N ILE A 5 22.41 -2.59 26.54
CA ILE A 5 21.72 -1.33 26.86
C ILE A 5 20.37 -1.29 26.10
N ILE A 6 19.33 -0.92 26.86
CA ILE A 6 17.96 -0.59 26.44
C ILE A 6 17.95 0.87 25.97
N SER A 7 17.30 1.14 24.83
CA SER A 7 16.76 2.47 24.54
C SER A 7 15.30 2.33 24.11
N VAL A 8 14.42 2.78 25.00
CA VAL A 8 13.00 3.04 24.76
C VAL A 8 12.90 4.43 24.13
N VAL A 9 12.23 4.55 22.99
CA VAL A 9 11.66 5.82 22.54
C VAL A 9 10.17 5.61 22.32
N LEU A 10 9.40 6.04 23.33
CA LEU A 10 7.96 6.24 23.24
C LEU A 10 7.74 7.63 22.62
N SER A 11 6.99 7.73 21.53
CA SER A 11 6.43 8.99 21.07
C SER A 11 4.91 8.84 20.98
N SER A 12 4.24 9.02 22.11
CA SER A 12 2.79 9.22 22.18
C SER A 12 2.50 10.71 21.99
N THR A 13 1.83 11.10 20.91
CA THR A 13 1.33 12.46 20.75
C THR A 13 -0.09 12.51 21.33
N LEU A 14 -0.21 12.99 22.57
CA LEU A 14 -1.50 13.34 23.18
C LEU A 14 -1.97 14.69 22.61
N PHE A 15 -3.18 14.74 22.04
CA PHE A 15 -3.92 15.97 21.85
C PHE A 15 -4.59 16.36 23.17
N THR A 16 -4.12 17.41 23.82
CA THR A 16 -4.87 18.09 24.90
C THR A 16 -5.50 19.37 24.36
N ALA A 17 -6.82 19.46 24.48
CA ALA A 17 -7.58 20.66 24.21
C ALA A 17 -7.13 21.83 25.11
N SER A 18 -6.99 23.00 24.53
CA SER A 18 -6.56 24.24 25.18
C SER A 18 -7.66 24.79 26.11
N ILE A 19 -7.28 25.12 27.35
CA ILE A 19 -7.97 26.14 28.15
C ILE A 19 -7.07 27.37 28.18
N ALA A 20 -7.65 28.50 27.82
CA ALA A 20 -6.98 29.79 27.73
C ALA A 20 -6.70 30.37 29.12
N GLU A 21 -5.45 30.76 29.36
CA GLU A 21 -5.09 31.80 30.33
C GLU A 21 -3.98 32.69 29.74
N THR A 22 -4.14 33.99 29.94
CA THR A 22 -3.36 35.07 29.33
C THR A 22 -2.22 35.53 30.24
N SER A 23 -0.98 35.62 29.72
CA SER A 23 0.02 36.60 30.19
C SER A 23 1.26 36.75 29.27
N GLU A 24 1.50 38.02 28.89
CA GLU A 24 2.71 38.76 28.43
C GLU A 24 3.76 38.22 27.42
N PRO A 25 4.33 39.10 26.57
CA PRO A 25 5.08 38.71 25.38
C PRO A 25 6.57 38.44 25.66
N ALA A 26 6.99 37.19 25.48
CA ALA A 26 8.42 36.81 25.49
C ALA A 26 9.06 36.92 24.09
N ASN A 27 10.33 37.34 24.09
CA ASN A 27 11.19 37.62 22.94
C ASN A 27 11.13 36.60 21.79
N LYS A 28 11.02 37.10 20.55
CA LYS A 28 11.04 36.30 19.31
C LYS A 28 12.40 35.66 19.07
N VAL A 29 12.58 34.44 19.57
CA VAL A 29 13.55 33.50 18.99
C VAL A 29 13.03 33.10 17.62
N LYS A 30 13.77 33.40 16.54
CA LYS A 30 13.46 32.92 15.19
C LYS A 30 13.53 31.40 15.19
N LYS A 31 12.39 30.72 15.32
CA LYS A 31 12.24 29.30 14.98
C LYS A 31 12.68 29.16 13.52
N LYS A 32 13.77 28.42 13.30
CA LYS A 32 14.18 27.93 11.99
C LYS A 32 12.97 27.14 11.47
N GLY A 33 12.28 27.70 10.48
CA GLY A 33 11.05 27.10 9.95
C GLY A 33 11.32 25.64 9.61
N SER A 34 10.48 24.73 10.11
CA SER A 34 10.40 23.40 9.57
C SER A 34 10.20 23.56 8.06
N LYS A 35 11.13 23.08 7.24
CA LYS A 35 10.83 22.91 5.82
C LYS A 35 9.58 22.04 5.78
N LEU A 36 8.47 22.59 5.31
CA LEU A 36 7.31 21.78 4.92
C LEU A 36 7.86 20.67 4.03
N ALA A 37 7.56 19.41 4.38
CA ALA A 37 7.91 18.29 3.52
C ALA A 37 7.45 18.64 2.11
N LYS A 38 8.36 18.51 1.15
CA LYS A 38 8.05 18.79 -0.25
C LYS A 38 6.90 17.84 -0.60
N VAL A 39 5.75 18.39 -0.96
CA VAL A 39 4.61 17.59 -1.40
C VAL A 39 5.01 17.04 -2.75
N TYR A 40 5.51 15.80 -2.76
CA TYR A 40 5.67 15.02 -3.98
C TYR A 40 4.36 15.02 -4.75
N GLY A 41 4.38 14.74 -6.06
CA GLY A 41 3.20 14.55 -6.91
C GLY A 41 2.37 13.32 -6.55
N ILE A 42 2.12 13.10 -5.25
CA ILE A 42 1.35 12.00 -4.71
C ILE A 42 -0.11 12.25 -5.04
N ASP A 43 -0.65 11.38 -5.86
CA ASP A 43 -2.05 11.36 -6.22
C ASP A 43 -2.82 10.45 -5.27
N ARG A 44 -4.03 10.87 -4.90
CA ARG A 44 -4.89 10.17 -3.93
C ARG A 44 -6.37 10.26 -4.34
N PRO A 45 -6.76 9.76 -5.52
CA PRO A 45 -8.16 9.80 -5.92
C PRO A 45 -9.01 8.95 -4.99
N PHE A 46 -10.25 9.41 -4.75
CA PHE A 46 -11.27 8.56 -4.16
C PHE A 46 -11.84 7.63 -5.23
N TRP A 47 -11.42 6.38 -5.19
CA TRP A 47 -11.80 5.34 -6.15
C TRP A 47 -13.00 4.56 -5.63
N THR A 48 -14.02 4.40 -6.47
CA THR A 48 -15.32 3.78 -6.13
C THR A 48 -15.66 2.64 -7.10
N PRO A 49 -14.86 1.56 -7.13
CA PRO A 49 -14.96 0.54 -8.18
C PRO A 49 -16.14 -0.44 -8.02
N ASN A 50 -16.72 -0.49 -6.83
CA ASN A 50 -17.88 -1.31 -6.44
C ASN A 50 -18.47 -0.72 -5.14
N ARG A 51 -18.99 -1.56 -4.22
CA ARG A 51 -19.50 -1.11 -2.92
C ARG A 51 -18.42 -0.60 -1.95
N ILE A 52 -17.16 -0.52 -2.38
CA ILE A 52 -16.06 0.06 -1.62
C ILE A 52 -15.75 1.46 -2.15
N GLY A 53 -15.60 2.43 -1.25
CA GLY A 53 -14.93 3.70 -1.51
C GLY A 53 -13.54 3.69 -0.91
N ASN A 54 -12.50 4.03 -1.68
CA ASN A 54 -11.12 3.96 -1.21
C ASN A 54 -10.24 5.09 -1.74
N TYR A 55 -9.48 5.74 -0.85
CA TYR A 55 -8.37 6.60 -1.25
C TYR A 55 -7.12 5.76 -1.60
N ILE A 56 -7.01 5.38 -2.87
CA ILE A 56 -5.85 4.68 -3.44
C ILE A 56 -4.76 5.68 -3.83
N THR A 57 -3.49 5.27 -3.86
CA THR A 57 -2.38 6.18 -4.17
C THR A 57 -1.41 5.66 -5.23
N ASN A 58 -0.55 6.55 -5.70
CA ASN A 58 0.59 6.27 -6.57
C ASN A 58 1.92 6.13 -5.80
N ASN A 59 1.90 5.69 -4.54
CA ASN A 59 3.10 5.60 -3.69
C ASN A 59 3.08 4.43 -2.69
N GLY A 60 2.48 3.31 -3.08
CA GLY A 60 2.47 2.07 -2.30
C GLY A 60 1.45 2.00 -1.16
N GLN A 61 0.75 3.10 -0.83
CA GLN A 61 -0.42 3.03 0.05
C GLN A 61 -1.60 2.44 -0.73
N LEU A 62 -2.18 1.36 -0.20
CA LEU A 62 -3.37 0.72 -0.77
C LEU A 62 -4.65 1.43 -0.31
N VAL A 63 -4.60 1.97 0.92
CA VAL A 63 -5.63 2.79 1.54
C VAL A 63 -4.94 3.96 2.25
N SER A 64 -5.38 5.19 1.99
CA SER A 64 -4.75 6.39 2.56
C SER A 64 -5.75 7.21 3.38
N HIS A 65 -5.50 7.34 4.68
CA HIS A 65 -6.23 8.24 5.58
C HIS A 65 -5.91 9.73 5.32
N ILE A 66 -4.82 10.03 4.60
CA ILE A 66 -4.26 11.38 4.47
C ILE A 66 -5.26 12.42 3.92
N PRO A 67 -6.09 12.12 2.90
CA PRO A 67 -7.00 13.11 2.33
C PRO A 67 -8.03 13.67 3.31
N THR A 68 -8.45 12.88 4.31
CA THR A 68 -9.53 13.24 5.24
C THR A 68 -9.07 13.36 6.68
N GLY A 69 -7.92 12.76 7.04
CA GLY A 69 -7.51 12.54 8.42
C GLY A 69 -8.36 11.50 9.17
N SER A 70 -9.29 10.86 8.48
CA SER A 70 -10.08 9.71 8.93
C SER A 70 -9.76 8.51 8.07
N ALA A 71 -10.41 7.37 8.34
CA ALA A 71 -10.12 6.15 7.64
C ALA A 71 -10.30 6.26 6.11
N GLY A 72 -9.33 5.72 5.37
CA GLY A 72 -9.22 5.88 3.93
C GLY A 72 -10.18 5.01 3.13
N MET A 73 -10.76 3.96 3.74
CA MET A 73 -11.73 3.08 3.12
C MET A 73 -13.11 3.19 3.78
N GLU A 74 -14.12 3.41 2.94
CA GLU A 74 -15.53 3.38 3.27
C GLU A 74 -16.16 2.08 2.74
N TRP A 75 -16.92 1.42 3.59
CA TRP A 75 -17.77 0.30 3.18
C TRP A 75 -19.00 0.20 4.08
N PRO A 76 -20.21 -0.02 3.55
CA PRO A 76 -20.57 0.13 2.15
C PRO A 76 -20.41 1.58 1.69
N LEU A 77 -20.06 1.79 0.43
CA LEU A 77 -19.95 3.11 -0.19
C LEU A 77 -21.24 3.91 0.00
N GLY A 78 -21.10 5.16 0.45
CA GLY A 78 -22.21 6.08 0.73
C GLY A 78 -22.88 5.91 2.10
N SER A 79 -22.39 4.99 2.94
CA SER A 79 -22.91 4.81 4.31
C SER A 79 -22.33 5.81 5.32
N GLY A 80 -21.15 6.36 5.04
CA GLY A 80 -20.34 7.11 6.01
C GLY A 80 -19.61 6.22 7.02
N ASN A 81 -19.71 4.89 6.90
CA ASN A 81 -19.00 3.95 7.76
C ASN A 81 -17.64 3.60 7.18
N HIS A 82 -16.62 3.59 8.02
CA HIS A 82 -15.25 3.33 7.60
C HIS A 82 -14.76 1.98 8.14
N ILE A 83 -13.90 1.30 7.37
CA ILE A 83 -13.47 -0.07 7.69
C ILE A 83 -11.96 -0.27 7.72
N ASN A 84 -11.18 0.61 7.08
CA ASN A 84 -9.73 0.49 7.05
C ASN A 84 -9.12 1.88 7.06
N PHE A 85 -8.29 2.15 8.08
CA PHE A 85 -7.71 3.45 8.29
C PHE A 85 -6.61 3.73 7.27
N ALA A 86 -5.60 2.87 7.24
CA ALA A 86 -4.52 2.95 6.29
C ALA A 86 -3.91 1.56 6.02
N SER A 87 -3.42 1.35 4.81
CA SER A 87 -2.68 0.13 4.49
C SER A 87 -1.68 0.36 3.36
N GLY A 88 -0.67 -0.49 3.26
CA GLY A 88 0.40 -0.31 2.30
C GLY A 88 1.25 -1.55 2.05
N LEU A 89 1.96 -1.51 0.93
CA LEU A 89 2.90 -2.54 0.50
C LEU A 89 4.21 -2.44 1.29
N TRP A 90 4.72 -3.57 1.76
CA TRP A 90 6.06 -3.70 2.33
C TRP A 90 6.91 -4.70 1.55
N LEU A 91 8.13 -4.28 1.24
CA LEU A 91 9.19 -5.10 0.66
C LEU A 91 10.42 -5.03 1.56
N ALA A 92 11.11 -6.15 1.69
CA ALA A 92 12.41 -6.23 2.36
C ALA A 92 13.30 -7.24 1.65
N GLY A 93 14.61 -7.11 1.81
CA GLY A 93 15.57 -8.09 1.32
C GLY A 93 17.00 -7.74 1.72
N MET A 94 17.95 -8.49 1.16
CA MET A 94 19.38 -8.29 1.34
C MET A 94 19.99 -7.77 0.04
N LYS A 95 20.74 -6.67 0.11
CA LYS A 95 21.51 -6.12 -1.01
C LYS A 95 22.86 -5.64 -0.51
N ASP A 96 23.94 -6.09 -1.16
CA ASP A 96 25.33 -5.75 -0.78
C ASP A 96 25.66 -6.04 0.71
N GLY A 97 25.06 -7.08 1.28
CA GLY A 97 25.26 -7.48 2.68
C GLY A 97 24.47 -6.67 3.71
N GLU A 98 23.63 -5.74 3.27
CA GLU A 98 22.78 -4.92 4.14
C GLU A 98 21.29 -5.24 3.94
N ILE A 99 20.49 -4.99 4.99
CA ILE A 99 19.04 -5.02 4.88
C ILE A 99 18.58 -3.77 4.13
N VAL A 100 17.73 -3.97 3.14
CA VAL A 100 17.07 -2.91 2.39
C VAL A 100 15.56 -3.09 2.47
N THR A 101 14.83 -1.97 2.56
CA THR A 101 13.35 -1.96 2.62
C THR A 101 12.78 -1.06 1.56
N ALA A 102 11.51 -1.29 1.23
CA ALA A 102 10.66 -0.32 0.56
C ALA A 102 9.23 -0.51 1.07
N ALA A 103 8.76 0.39 1.93
CA ALA A 103 7.52 0.24 2.65
C ALA A 103 6.58 1.45 2.57
N ALA A 104 5.28 1.18 2.63
CA ALA A 104 4.23 2.17 2.81
C ALA A 104 3.41 1.85 4.08
N GLU A 105 3.33 2.83 4.98
CA GLU A 105 2.49 2.86 6.17
C GLU A 105 1.69 4.18 6.20
N PHE A 106 1.62 4.86 7.35
CA PHE A 106 1.18 6.25 7.46
C PHE A 106 2.06 7.23 6.67
N ILE A 107 3.34 6.90 6.55
CA ILE A 107 4.33 7.53 5.68
C ILE A 107 4.88 6.47 4.72
N THR A 108 5.57 6.87 3.66
CA THR A 108 6.04 5.93 2.63
C THR A 108 7.50 6.16 2.25
N GLU A 109 8.18 5.08 1.93
CA GLU A 109 9.52 5.01 1.30
C GLU A 109 9.44 5.10 -0.23
N PHE A 110 8.22 5.03 -0.80
CA PHE A 110 7.99 5.14 -2.23
C PHE A 110 7.66 6.56 -2.69
N GLN A 111 8.06 6.87 -3.92
CA GLN A 111 7.66 8.06 -4.67
C GLN A 111 7.09 7.69 -6.05
N PRO A 112 6.24 8.55 -6.65
CA PRO A 112 5.71 8.32 -7.99
C PRO A 112 6.82 8.31 -9.03
N GLY A 113 6.63 7.50 -10.08
CA GLY A 113 7.56 7.47 -11.21
C GLY A 113 8.09 6.09 -11.53
N ASN A 114 8.34 5.86 -12.82
CA ASN A 114 9.12 4.73 -13.29
C ASN A 114 10.63 5.00 -13.17
N VAL A 115 11.42 3.97 -13.43
CA VAL A 115 12.89 3.98 -13.39
C VAL A 115 13.44 3.46 -14.71
N THR A 116 14.28 4.27 -15.36
CA THR A 116 14.86 3.97 -16.67
C THR A 116 16.38 3.80 -16.61
N GLY A 117 17.00 3.23 -17.65
CA GLY A 117 18.46 3.20 -17.78
C GLY A 117 19.21 2.26 -16.83
N HIS A 118 18.51 1.40 -16.09
CA HIS A 118 19.14 0.33 -15.30
C HIS A 118 19.77 -0.77 -16.19
N ALA A 119 20.85 -1.37 -15.70
CA ALA A 119 21.51 -2.54 -16.28
C ALA A 119 22.23 -3.33 -15.16
N PRO A 120 22.72 -4.56 -15.39
CA PRO A 120 23.58 -5.23 -14.42
C PRO A 120 24.78 -4.34 -14.03
N GLY A 121 24.95 -4.10 -12.73
CA GLY A 121 25.96 -3.19 -12.16
C GLY A 121 25.65 -1.70 -12.26
N LEU A 122 24.49 -1.31 -12.82
CA LEU A 122 24.08 0.09 -12.99
C LEU A 122 22.66 0.31 -12.47
N ALA A 123 22.54 1.04 -11.37
CA ALA A 123 21.26 1.51 -10.86
C ALA A 123 20.56 2.41 -11.89
N GLY A 124 19.24 2.27 -11.98
CA GLY A 124 18.43 3.10 -12.86
C GLY A 124 18.31 4.55 -12.38
N THR A 125 17.78 5.40 -13.26
CA THR A 125 17.43 6.79 -12.98
C THR A 125 15.93 6.91 -12.76
N PRO A 126 15.47 7.30 -11.55
CA PRO A 126 14.05 7.52 -11.30
C PRO A 126 13.57 8.77 -12.04
N ALA A 127 12.33 8.72 -12.50
CA ALA A 127 11.68 9.89 -13.07
C ALA A 127 11.44 10.98 -12.01
N ASN A 128 11.12 12.19 -12.46
CA ASN A 128 10.75 13.28 -11.56
C ASN A 128 9.43 12.95 -10.85
N PRO A 129 9.39 12.82 -9.51
CA PRO A 129 8.17 12.46 -8.78
C PRO A 129 7.10 13.57 -8.77
N GLU A 130 7.42 14.76 -9.29
CA GLU A 130 6.47 15.87 -9.49
C GLU A 130 5.83 15.86 -10.89
N ASP A 131 6.25 14.96 -11.79
CA ASP A 131 5.64 14.85 -13.11
C ASP A 131 4.22 14.28 -12.97
N LYS A 132 3.23 15.09 -13.37
CA LYS A 132 1.80 14.80 -13.23
C LYS A 132 1.33 13.57 -14.01
N ARG A 133 2.17 13.03 -14.91
CA ARG A 133 1.91 11.77 -15.59
C ARG A 133 2.02 10.58 -14.63
N PHE A 134 2.82 10.66 -13.57
CA PHE A 134 2.89 9.60 -12.58
C PHE A 134 1.81 9.77 -11.53
N LYS A 135 0.58 9.54 -11.95
CA LYS A 135 -0.63 9.60 -11.13
C LYS A 135 -1.30 8.23 -11.07
N VAL A 136 -2.43 8.11 -10.36
CA VAL A 136 -3.27 6.93 -10.46
C VAL A 136 -4.17 7.10 -11.69
N TYR A 137 -4.12 6.15 -12.61
CA TYR A 137 -5.00 6.08 -13.77
C TYR A 137 -6.17 5.17 -13.47
N ILE A 138 -7.40 5.63 -13.68
CA ILE A 138 -8.61 4.83 -13.43
C ILE A 138 -9.42 4.72 -14.72
N ILE A 139 -9.66 3.49 -15.16
CA ILE A 139 -10.55 3.16 -16.27
C ILE A 139 -11.73 2.32 -15.79
N ASN A 140 -12.87 2.48 -16.43
CA ASN A 140 -14.13 1.85 -16.07
C ASN A 140 -14.79 1.21 -17.29
N GLN A 141 -15.67 0.24 -17.02
CA GLN A 141 -16.51 -0.35 -18.04
C GLN A 141 -17.30 0.73 -18.77
N GLY A 142 -17.24 0.71 -20.10
CA GLY A 142 -17.93 1.66 -20.98
C GLY A 142 -17.05 2.83 -21.43
N ASP A 143 -15.87 3.05 -20.84
CA ASP A 143 -14.93 4.06 -21.32
C ASP A 143 -14.48 3.79 -22.76
N GLU A 144 -14.41 2.53 -23.17
CA GLU A 144 -14.06 2.13 -24.53
C GLU A 144 -15.08 2.58 -25.58
N LEU A 145 -16.33 2.84 -25.18
CA LEU A 145 -17.40 3.32 -26.05
C LEU A 145 -17.33 4.83 -26.29
N GLU A 146 -16.91 5.59 -25.27
CA GLU A 146 -16.78 7.06 -25.32
C GLU A 146 -15.43 7.53 -24.75
N PRO A 147 -14.28 7.15 -25.35
CA PRO A 147 -12.95 7.32 -24.73
C PRO A 147 -12.62 8.74 -24.28
N PHE A 148 -13.10 9.74 -25.02
CA PHE A 148 -12.84 11.16 -24.73
C PHE A 148 -13.48 11.68 -23.44
N ARG A 149 -14.41 10.91 -22.84
CA ARG A 149 -15.01 11.24 -21.55
C ARG A 149 -14.11 10.88 -20.37
N ASN A 150 -13.17 9.94 -20.57
CA ASN A 150 -12.19 9.58 -19.56
C ASN A 150 -10.76 9.85 -20.05
N PRO A 151 -10.13 10.95 -19.58
CA PRO A 151 -8.74 11.26 -19.89
C PRO A 151 -7.74 10.15 -19.53
N ASP A 152 -8.03 9.31 -18.53
CA ASP A 152 -7.13 8.23 -18.12
C ASP A 152 -7.13 7.09 -19.13
N TYR A 153 -8.29 6.79 -19.73
CA TYR A 153 -8.41 5.83 -20.82
C TYR A 153 -7.64 6.32 -22.06
N LEU A 154 -7.78 7.60 -22.42
CA LEU A 154 -7.06 8.18 -23.57
C LEU A 154 -5.54 8.22 -23.38
N ASN A 155 -5.08 8.52 -22.16
CA ASN A 155 -3.67 8.70 -21.85
C ASN A 155 -3.09 7.51 -21.10
N TRP A 156 -3.66 6.33 -21.30
CA TRP A 156 -3.24 5.11 -20.61
C TRP A 156 -1.74 4.85 -20.84
N PRO A 157 -0.93 4.75 -19.78
CA PRO A 157 0.53 4.89 -19.89
C PRO A 157 1.21 3.56 -20.22
N VAL A 158 0.95 3.04 -21.42
CA VAL A 158 1.50 1.77 -21.91
C VAL A 158 3.03 1.78 -21.90
N GLU A 159 3.65 2.91 -22.21
CA GLU A 159 5.10 3.11 -22.17
C GLU A 159 5.72 2.96 -20.78
N HIS A 160 4.89 3.02 -19.73
CA HIS A 160 5.29 2.84 -18.33
C HIS A 160 4.87 1.48 -17.76
N GLY A 161 4.33 0.58 -18.60
CA GLY A 161 3.97 -0.79 -18.22
C GLY A 161 2.50 -1.01 -17.90
N ALA A 162 1.63 -0.03 -18.14
CA ALA A 162 0.19 -0.24 -17.97
C ALA A 162 -0.33 -1.31 -18.94
N PRO A 163 -1.15 -2.27 -18.45
CA PRO A 163 -1.52 -3.44 -19.24
C PRO A 163 -2.48 -3.07 -20.38
N VAL A 164 -2.34 -3.78 -21.50
CA VAL A 164 -3.21 -3.67 -22.68
C VAL A 164 -3.84 -5.01 -23.04
N ASP A 165 -4.98 -4.97 -23.73
CA ASP A 165 -5.64 -6.13 -24.30
C ASP A 165 -4.92 -6.64 -25.55
N GLU A 166 -5.47 -7.68 -26.18
CA GLU A 166 -4.93 -8.27 -27.42
C GLU A 166 -4.91 -7.30 -28.61
N ASN A 167 -5.67 -6.21 -28.56
CA ASN A 167 -5.75 -5.18 -29.59
C ASN A 167 -4.90 -3.93 -29.26
N GLY A 168 -4.16 -3.96 -28.15
CA GLY A 168 -3.35 -2.83 -27.68
C GLY A 168 -4.15 -1.71 -27.01
N LYS A 169 -5.43 -1.93 -26.67
CA LYS A 169 -6.26 -0.98 -25.91
C LYS A 169 -6.03 -1.15 -24.40
N PRO A 170 -6.34 -0.14 -23.57
CA PRO A 170 -6.26 -0.28 -22.11
C PRO A 170 -6.97 -1.54 -21.61
N LEU A 171 -6.26 -2.40 -20.86
CA LEU A 171 -6.84 -3.64 -20.36
C LEU A 171 -7.71 -3.37 -19.14
N LEU A 172 -9.02 -3.35 -19.33
CA LEU A 172 -9.98 -3.35 -18.23
C LEU A 172 -10.06 -4.75 -17.59
N ARG A 173 -9.79 -4.83 -16.29
CA ARG A 173 -10.09 -5.98 -15.44
C ARG A 173 -11.30 -5.64 -14.57
N GLY A 174 -12.27 -6.55 -14.51
CA GLY A 174 -13.51 -6.30 -13.79
C GLY A 174 -14.29 -5.12 -14.35
N THR A 175 -14.94 -4.34 -13.48
CA THR A 175 -15.76 -3.18 -13.86
C THR A 175 -15.00 -1.86 -13.75
N SER A 176 -13.95 -1.82 -12.93
CA SER A 176 -13.07 -0.67 -12.77
C SER A 176 -11.66 -1.14 -12.47
N THR A 177 -10.67 -0.53 -13.14
CA THR A 177 -9.24 -0.82 -13.00
C THR A 177 -8.49 0.46 -12.71
N ALA A 178 -7.70 0.47 -11.65
CA ALA A 178 -6.73 1.50 -11.34
C ALA A 178 -5.31 1.01 -11.65
N TRP A 179 -4.42 1.89 -12.11
CA TRP A 179 -3.02 1.59 -12.36
C TRP A 179 -2.11 2.73 -11.92
N ALA A 180 -0.95 2.40 -11.35
CA ALA A 180 0.10 3.36 -11.03
C ALA A 180 1.50 2.71 -11.08
N VAL A 181 2.53 3.53 -11.29
CA VAL A 181 3.94 3.14 -11.16
C VAL A 181 4.68 4.05 -10.19
N PHE A 182 5.47 3.44 -9.31
CA PHE A 182 6.24 4.12 -8.27
C PHE A 182 7.54 3.38 -7.97
N ASN A 183 8.45 4.01 -7.23
CA ASN A 183 9.77 3.46 -6.90
C ASN A 183 10.27 4.00 -5.56
N ASP A 184 11.29 3.36 -4.99
CA ASP A 184 11.84 3.72 -3.68
C ASP A 184 13.21 4.42 -3.73
N PHE A 185 13.64 4.93 -4.89
CA PHE A 185 15.02 5.43 -5.12
C PHE A 185 15.41 6.69 -4.35
N ASN A 186 14.50 7.29 -3.59
CA ASN A 186 14.75 8.54 -2.90
C ASN A 186 15.16 8.29 -1.45
N ASP A 187 16.47 8.33 -1.21
CA ASP A 187 17.08 8.17 0.12
C ASP A 187 16.43 9.01 1.22
N SER A 188 15.91 10.20 0.90
CA SER A 188 15.29 11.09 1.90
C SER A 188 13.95 10.55 2.44
N LEU A 189 13.32 9.60 1.76
CA LEU A 189 12.10 8.93 2.22
C LEU A 189 12.38 7.77 3.17
N HIS A 190 13.60 7.25 3.19
CA HIS A 190 13.99 6.10 4.02
C HIS A 190 14.46 6.48 5.43
N THR A 191 14.37 7.75 5.82
CA THR A 191 14.90 8.21 7.12
C THR A 191 13.97 7.98 8.31
N ASN A 192 12.70 7.67 8.07
CA ASN A 192 11.65 7.76 9.09
C ASN A 192 10.97 6.44 9.46
N LEU A 193 10.87 5.48 8.52
CA LEU A 193 10.27 4.16 8.79
C LEU A 193 11.31 3.21 9.36
N PHE A 194 12.17 2.66 8.51
CA PHE A 194 13.13 1.62 8.93
C PHE A 194 14.58 2.08 8.95
N GLN A 195 14.88 3.31 8.47
CA GLN A 195 16.24 3.83 8.40
C GLN A 195 17.18 2.94 7.57
N SER A 196 16.63 2.27 6.56
CA SER A 196 17.37 1.44 5.61
C SER A 196 17.85 2.27 4.41
N LYS A 197 18.63 1.67 3.51
CA LYS A 197 18.89 2.25 2.18
C LYS A 197 17.77 1.82 1.24
N PRO A 198 17.47 2.60 0.18
CA PRO A 198 16.61 2.14 -0.90
C PRO A 198 16.98 0.75 -1.38
N MET A 199 15.96 -0.10 -1.46
CA MET A 199 16.00 -1.38 -2.15
C MET A 199 16.30 -1.19 -3.64
N GLY A 200 15.81 -0.12 -4.25
CA GLY A 200 16.08 0.22 -5.66
C GLY A 200 15.14 -0.56 -6.60
N VAL A 201 13.86 -0.56 -6.27
CA VAL A 201 12.79 -1.26 -6.98
C VAL A 201 11.82 -0.28 -7.63
N GLU A 202 11.35 -0.63 -8.82
CA GLU A 202 10.13 -0.06 -9.40
C GLU A 202 8.99 -1.04 -9.15
N VAL A 203 7.82 -0.50 -8.81
CA VAL A 203 6.59 -1.24 -8.58
C VAL A 203 5.54 -0.73 -9.56
N GLN A 204 4.98 -1.64 -10.35
CA GLN A 204 3.79 -1.37 -11.15
C GLN A 204 2.60 -2.03 -10.47
N MET A 205 1.66 -1.22 -10.01
CA MET A 205 0.44 -1.65 -9.33
C MET A 205 -0.73 -1.61 -10.32
N THR A 206 -1.44 -2.73 -10.43
CA THR A 206 -2.78 -2.78 -11.04
C THR A 206 -3.78 -3.18 -9.97
N ALA A 207 -4.76 -2.34 -9.69
CA ALA A 207 -5.88 -2.66 -8.81
C ALA A 207 -7.17 -2.78 -9.64
N TRP A 208 -8.08 -3.66 -9.26
CA TRP A 208 -9.40 -3.74 -9.90
C TRP A 208 -10.47 -4.26 -8.96
N ALA A 209 -11.73 -4.06 -9.32
CA ALA A 209 -12.85 -4.67 -8.62
C ALA A 209 -13.95 -5.07 -9.60
N PHE A 210 -14.95 -5.79 -9.09
CA PHE A 210 -16.15 -6.12 -9.83
C PHE A 210 -17.36 -5.52 -9.11
N ASP A 211 -18.16 -4.72 -9.81
CA ASP A 211 -19.44 -4.24 -9.33
C ASP A 211 -20.49 -5.35 -9.50
N ARG A 212 -20.66 -6.16 -8.46
CA ARG A 212 -21.49 -7.38 -8.44
C ARG A 212 -22.28 -7.46 -7.13
N LEU A 213 -23.42 -8.15 -7.18
CA LEU A 213 -24.27 -8.37 -6.00
C LEU A 213 -23.74 -9.46 -5.05
N ASP A 214 -22.79 -10.27 -5.51
CA ASP A 214 -22.16 -11.32 -4.69
C ASP A 214 -20.90 -10.80 -3.98
N ALA A 215 -20.15 -11.71 -3.35
CA ALA A 215 -18.96 -11.37 -2.57
C ALA A 215 -17.90 -10.58 -3.35
N PHE A 216 -17.84 -10.68 -4.68
CA PHE A 216 -16.90 -9.88 -5.48
C PHE A 216 -17.22 -8.38 -5.46
N GLY A 217 -18.47 -8.02 -5.16
CA GLY A 217 -18.89 -6.63 -4.92
C GLY A 217 -18.34 -6.00 -3.65
N ASP A 218 -17.76 -6.80 -2.76
CA ASP A 218 -17.13 -6.38 -1.49
C ASP A 218 -15.61 -6.65 -1.49
N MET A 219 -15.00 -6.79 -2.68
CA MET A 219 -13.58 -7.10 -2.82
C MET A 219 -12.87 -6.09 -3.73
N MET A 220 -11.63 -5.75 -3.39
CA MET A 220 -10.67 -5.15 -4.31
C MET A 220 -9.50 -6.11 -4.50
N PHE A 221 -8.99 -6.17 -5.72
CA PHE A 221 -7.84 -7.00 -6.07
C PHE A 221 -6.66 -6.10 -6.39
N PHE A 222 -5.48 -6.49 -5.95
CA PHE A 222 -4.23 -5.81 -6.26
C PHE A 222 -3.25 -6.80 -6.86
N LYS A 223 -2.60 -6.39 -7.95
CA LYS A 223 -1.49 -7.09 -8.57
C LYS A 223 -0.30 -6.15 -8.63
N PHE A 224 0.83 -6.64 -8.15
CA PHE A 224 2.10 -5.91 -8.18
C PHE A 224 3.08 -6.63 -9.08
N LEU A 225 3.77 -5.87 -9.92
CA LEU A 225 4.99 -6.28 -10.58
C LEU A 225 6.15 -5.54 -9.92
N PHE A 226 7.03 -6.29 -9.26
CA PHE A 226 8.26 -5.76 -8.67
C PHE A 226 9.40 -5.92 -9.67
N ILE A 227 10.09 -4.84 -9.97
CA ILE A 227 11.21 -4.83 -10.92
C ILE A 227 12.44 -4.33 -10.17
N ASN A 228 13.45 -5.18 -10.07
CA ASN A 228 14.74 -4.77 -9.54
C ASN A 228 15.43 -3.83 -10.54
N LYS A 229 15.56 -2.55 -10.16
CA LYS A 229 16.19 -1.50 -10.96
C LYS A 229 17.51 -1.04 -10.34
N SER A 230 17.97 -1.70 -9.26
CA SER A 230 19.14 -1.30 -8.49
C SER A 230 20.46 -1.62 -9.17
N GLY A 231 20.44 -2.52 -10.16
CA GLY A 231 21.64 -3.02 -10.85
C GLY A 231 22.36 -4.15 -10.10
N THR A 232 21.96 -4.46 -8.86
CA THR A 232 22.52 -5.54 -8.05
C THR A 232 21.43 -6.52 -7.66
N ASP A 233 21.77 -7.81 -7.51
CA ASP A 233 20.82 -8.80 -7.02
C ASP A 233 20.35 -8.46 -5.61
N ILE A 234 19.05 -8.67 -5.37
CA ILE A 234 18.44 -8.58 -4.05
C ILE A 234 18.04 -9.99 -3.64
N THR A 235 18.68 -10.52 -2.62
CA THR A 235 18.44 -11.87 -2.10
C THR A 235 17.54 -11.84 -0.89
N ASP A 236 17.04 -13.01 -0.47
CA ASP A 236 16.24 -13.16 0.75
C ASP A 236 15.08 -12.17 0.81
N SER A 237 14.37 -12.04 -0.31
CA SER A 237 13.32 -11.04 -0.49
C SER A 237 12.00 -11.48 0.14
N PHE A 238 11.35 -10.53 0.82
CA PHE A 238 10.05 -10.68 1.46
C PHE A 238 9.07 -9.64 0.93
N VAL A 239 7.80 -10.03 0.82
CA VAL A 239 6.68 -9.14 0.52
C VAL A 239 5.59 -9.37 1.57
N THR A 240 5.02 -8.28 2.07
CA THR A 240 3.85 -8.32 2.95
C THR A 240 3.00 -7.06 2.75
N PHE A 241 1.83 -7.04 3.38
CA PHE A 241 1.04 -5.83 3.54
C PHE A 241 1.03 -5.43 5.01
N TRP A 242 1.11 -4.13 5.24
CA TRP A 242 0.78 -3.51 6.51
C TRP A 242 -0.63 -2.95 6.42
N ALA A 243 -1.40 -3.11 7.49
CA ALA A 243 -2.76 -2.58 7.56
C ALA A 243 -3.05 -2.14 9.00
N ASP A 244 -3.41 -0.88 9.13
CA ASP A 244 -4.06 -0.30 10.29
C ASP A 244 -5.56 -0.25 9.99
N ILE A 245 -6.26 -1.24 10.52
CA ILE A 245 -7.69 -1.41 10.32
C ILE A 245 -8.37 -0.87 11.55
N ASP A 246 -9.28 0.06 11.31
CA ASP A 246 -10.22 0.61 12.28
C ASP A 246 -11.63 0.40 11.73
N ILE A 247 -12.33 -0.62 12.19
CA ILE A 247 -13.75 -0.85 11.91
C ILE A 247 -14.52 0.14 12.76
N ASP A 248 -14.61 1.38 12.25
CA ASP A 248 -15.21 2.56 12.89
C ASP A 248 -14.46 3.11 14.12
N ASP A 249 -13.72 2.27 14.84
CA ASP A 249 -12.79 2.65 15.93
C ASP A 249 -11.61 1.67 16.00
N ALA A 250 -10.67 1.92 16.93
CA ALA A 250 -9.42 1.17 17.07
C ALA A 250 -9.49 -0.07 18.01
N LEU A 251 -10.70 -0.60 18.30
CA LEU A 251 -10.89 -1.73 19.22
C LEU A 251 -11.02 -3.09 18.51
N ASP A 252 -10.36 -3.22 17.37
CA ASP A 252 -10.45 -4.40 16.52
C ASP A 252 -9.61 -5.57 17.04
N LEU A 253 -10.11 -6.78 16.78
CA LEU A 253 -9.38 -8.02 16.98
C LEU A 253 -8.80 -8.48 15.65
N VAL A 254 -7.63 -9.11 15.73
CA VAL A 254 -6.85 -9.51 14.55
C VAL A 254 -6.41 -10.97 14.67
N GLY A 255 -6.54 -11.70 13.56
CA GLY A 255 -6.20 -13.10 13.45
C GLY A 255 -5.73 -13.47 12.05
N CYS A 256 -5.32 -14.73 11.88
CA CYS A 256 -5.05 -15.30 10.58
C CYS A 256 -5.54 -16.75 10.52
N ASP A 257 -6.00 -17.16 9.35
CA ASP A 257 -6.28 -18.54 9.02
C ASP A 257 -5.16 -19.05 8.10
N THR A 258 -4.29 -19.91 8.65
CA THR A 258 -3.13 -20.44 7.93
C THR A 258 -3.52 -21.47 6.86
N THR A 259 -4.72 -22.04 6.92
CA THR A 259 -5.22 -22.97 5.90
C THR A 259 -5.74 -22.23 4.68
N LEU A 260 -6.31 -21.04 4.89
CA LEU A 260 -6.81 -20.16 3.83
C LEU A 260 -5.78 -19.12 3.36
N SER A 261 -4.63 -19.01 4.02
CA SER A 261 -3.65 -17.93 3.78
C SER A 261 -4.23 -16.52 3.97
N LEU A 262 -5.18 -16.38 4.90
CA LEU A 262 -5.97 -15.17 5.12
C LEU A 262 -5.57 -14.49 6.42
N GLY A 263 -5.18 -13.21 6.37
CA GLY A 263 -5.18 -12.33 7.54
C GLY A 263 -6.53 -11.64 7.66
N TYR A 264 -7.09 -11.52 8.85
CA TYR A 264 -8.41 -10.91 9.04
C TYR A 264 -8.52 -10.10 10.34
N MET A 265 -9.38 -9.10 10.30
CA MET A 265 -9.73 -8.24 11.42
C MET A 265 -11.25 -8.23 11.60
N TYR A 266 -11.70 -8.21 12.84
CA TYR A 266 -13.10 -8.36 13.21
C TYR A 266 -13.39 -7.73 14.57
N LYS A 267 -14.68 -7.53 14.85
CA LYS A 267 -15.16 -7.09 16.16
C LYS A 267 -15.96 -8.16 16.87
N THR A 268 -15.88 -8.13 18.20
CA THR A 268 -16.77 -8.91 19.10
C THR A 268 -17.78 -8.02 19.83
N GLN A 269 -17.65 -6.70 19.67
CA GLN A 269 -18.53 -5.69 20.28
C GLN A 269 -19.25 -4.91 19.17
N PRO A 270 -20.41 -4.33 19.46
CA PRO A 270 -21.09 -3.43 18.53
C PRO A 270 -20.18 -2.26 18.11
N SER A 271 -20.27 -1.85 16.86
CA SER A 271 -19.64 -0.63 16.34
C SER A 271 -20.69 0.47 16.21
N PRO A 272 -20.39 1.73 16.55
CA PRO A 272 -21.29 2.86 16.32
C PRO A 272 -21.82 2.97 14.88
N GLY A 273 -20.96 2.77 13.87
CA GLY A 273 -21.30 2.81 12.46
C GLY A 273 -21.99 1.54 11.95
N TYR A 274 -21.56 0.36 12.38
CA TYR A 274 -22.07 -0.92 11.85
C TYR A 274 -23.10 -1.63 12.72
N GLY A 275 -23.38 -1.12 13.92
CA GLY A 275 -24.27 -1.74 14.90
C GLY A 275 -23.71 -3.04 15.48
N ASP A 276 -24.62 -3.91 15.92
CA ASP A 276 -24.28 -5.15 16.65
C ASP A 276 -23.54 -6.20 15.79
N ASN A 277 -23.65 -6.10 14.47
CA ASN A 277 -23.07 -7.05 13.52
C ASN A 277 -22.03 -6.35 12.64
N ALA A 278 -20.98 -5.83 13.28
CA ALA A 278 -19.87 -5.21 12.57
C ALA A 278 -19.24 -6.21 11.57
N PRO A 279 -18.82 -5.73 10.37
CA PRO A 279 -18.21 -6.59 9.37
C PRO A 279 -16.84 -7.09 9.83
N ALA A 280 -16.34 -8.09 9.12
CA ALA A 280 -14.92 -8.44 9.13
C ALA A 280 -14.30 -8.05 7.80
N ILE A 281 -13.00 -7.71 7.82
CA ILE A 281 -12.19 -7.42 6.64
C ILE A 281 -10.96 -8.33 6.65
N GLY A 282 -10.49 -8.72 5.47
CA GLY A 282 -9.32 -9.58 5.35
C GLY A 282 -8.47 -9.32 4.13
N TYR A 283 -7.23 -9.84 4.19
CA TYR A 283 -6.21 -9.77 3.16
C TYR A 283 -5.76 -11.19 2.83
N ASP A 284 -5.77 -11.51 1.53
CA ASP A 284 -5.39 -12.82 1.00
C ASP A 284 -4.41 -12.68 -0.16
N PHE A 285 -3.49 -13.64 -0.26
CA PHE A 285 -2.57 -13.79 -1.38
C PHE A 285 -3.10 -14.85 -2.36
N PHE A 286 -3.88 -14.42 -3.35
CA PHE A 286 -4.31 -15.31 -4.44
C PHE A 286 -3.13 -15.83 -5.29
N GLN A 287 -2.02 -15.10 -5.31
CA GLN A 287 -0.77 -15.49 -5.98
C GLN A 287 0.41 -14.81 -5.30
N GLY A 288 1.06 -15.51 -4.37
CA GLY A 288 2.30 -15.04 -3.76
C GLY A 288 3.56 -15.31 -4.61
N PRO A 289 4.74 -14.92 -4.09
CA PRO A 289 6.04 -15.17 -4.72
C PRO A 289 6.26 -16.65 -5.00
N ILE A 290 7.11 -16.95 -5.98
CA ILE A 290 7.48 -18.33 -6.29
C ILE A 290 8.81 -18.70 -5.64
N VAL A 291 8.93 -19.95 -5.19
CA VAL A 291 10.19 -20.52 -4.68
C VAL A 291 10.49 -21.84 -5.40
N PRO A 292 11.78 -22.23 -5.51
CA PRO A 292 12.15 -23.53 -6.05
C PRO A 292 11.42 -24.66 -5.32
N SER A 293 10.82 -25.56 -6.09
CA SER A 293 10.12 -26.75 -5.60
C SER A 293 10.08 -27.80 -6.72
N PRO A 294 11.14 -28.62 -6.85
CA PRO A 294 11.25 -29.60 -7.94
C PRO A 294 10.03 -30.52 -8.03
N GLY A 295 9.48 -30.68 -9.23
CA GLY A 295 8.26 -31.45 -9.49
C GLY A 295 6.95 -30.69 -9.35
N ASP A 296 6.94 -29.50 -8.74
CA ASP A 296 5.76 -28.63 -8.70
C ASP A 296 5.69 -27.73 -9.95
N THR A 297 4.58 -27.02 -10.11
CA THR A 297 4.45 -25.98 -11.14
C THR A 297 3.73 -24.76 -10.58
N ALA A 298 4.42 -23.63 -10.56
CA ALA A 298 3.86 -22.36 -10.14
C ALA A 298 3.13 -21.66 -11.29
N ASN A 299 2.28 -20.69 -10.95
CA ASN A 299 1.68 -19.76 -11.89
C ASN A 299 2.19 -18.34 -11.59
N VAL A 300 2.62 -17.63 -12.62
CA VAL A 300 3.06 -16.23 -12.53
C VAL A 300 2.41 -15.47 -13.67
N SER A 301 1.42 -14.63 -13.35
CA SER A 301 0.70 -13.84 -14.36
C SER A 301 0.14 -14.65 -15.54
N GLY A 302 -0.36 -15.86 -15.28
CA GLY A 302 -0.91 -16.76 -16.30
C GLY A 302 0.13 -17.66 -16.99
N ARG A 303 1.42 -17.48 -16.70
CA ARG A 303 2.48 -18.37 -17.16
C ARG A 303 2.76 -19.46 -16.13
N LYS A 304 2.75 -20.72 -16.59
CA LYS A 304 3.23 -21.86 -15.79
C LYS A 304 4.76 -21.86 -15.72
N VAL A 305 5.30 -22.10 -14.52
CA VAL A 305 6.74 -22.18 -14.25
C VAL A 305 7.02 -23.53 -13.58
N PRO A 306 7.56 -24.52 -14.33
CA PRO A 306 7.93 -25.83 -13.78
C PRO A 306 9.03 -25.73 -12.74
N ASP A 307 9.05 -26.65 -11.78
CA ASP A 307 10.01 -26.77 -10.67
C ASP A 307 9.98 -25.61 -9.65
N PHE A 308 8.85 -24.92 -9.59
CA PHE A 308 8.55 -23.87 -8.62
C PHE A 308 7.15 -24.06 -8.04
N LYS A 309 6.90 -23.46 -6.88
CA LYS A 309 5.55 -23.30 -6.30
C LYS A 309 5.31 -21.86 -5.86
N ASN A 310 4.06 -21.39 -5.92
CA ASN A 310 3.65 -20.14 -5.28
C ASN A 310 3.58 -20.32 -3.76
N LEU A 311 4.03 -19.32 -3.01
CA LEU A 311 3.82 -19.24 -1.57
C LEU A 311 2.46 -18.60 -1.27
N GLY A 312 1.81 -19.09 -0.21
CA GLY A 312 0.70 -18.41 0.47
C GLY A 312 1.21 -17.59 1.65
N LEU A 313 0.40 -17.48 2.70
CA LEU A 313 0.80 -16.82 3.95
C LEU A 313 1.88 -17.64 4.68
N THR A 314 3.08 -17.08 4.81
CA THR A 314 4.20 -17.72 5.53
C THR A 314 4.49 -17.12 6.90
N SER A 315 3.99 -15.91 7.16
CA SER A 315 4.12 -15.22 8.43
C SER A 315 2.95 -14.26 8.64
N PHE A 316 2.59 -14.04 9.90
CA PHE A 316 1.58 -13.06 10.30
C PHE A 316 2.04 -12.40 11.59
N ASN A 317 2.10 -11.06 11.60
CA ASN A 317 2.49 -10.30 12.78
C ASN A 317 1.36 -9.34 13.13
N LYS A 318 1.01 -9.29 14.41
CA LYS A 318 0.06 -8.33 14.94
C LYS A 318 0.76 -7.37 15.89
N TYR A 319 0.51 -6.08 15.70
CA TYR A 319 0.73 -5.10 16.74
C TYR A 319 -0.57 -4.95 17.53
N ILE A 320 -0.49 -5.22 18.83
CA ILE A 320 -1.48 -4.80 19.81
C ILE A 320 -0.69 -3.91 20.75
N GLY A 321 -1.23 -2.75 21.14
CA GLY A 321 -0.54 -1.78 22.00
C GLY A 321 0.10 -2.38 23.26
N PRO A 322 0.81 -1.59 24.09
CA PRO A 322 1.54 -2.13 25.24
C PRO A 322 0.60 -2.90 26.19
N GLY A 323 0.68 -4.23 26.14
CA GLY A 323 -0.18 -5.13 26.91
C GLY A 323 0.01 -6.58 26.44
N PRO A 324 -0.25 -7.57 27.31
CA PRO A 324 -0.26 -8.97 26.88
C PRO A 324 -1.32 -9.17 25.80
N PRO A 325 -1.15 -10.13 24.88
CA PRO A 325 -2.19 -10.48 23.94
C PRO A 325 -3.49 -10.74 24.69
N GLN A 326 -4.55 -10.00 24.37
CA GLN A 326 -5.87 -10.34 24.84
C GLN A 326 -6.30 -11.60 24.10
N PHE A 327 -6.06 -12.74 24.74
CA PHE A 327 -6.69 -13.99 24.36
C PHE A 327 -8.12 -13.91 24.87
N SER A 328 -9.07 -13.89 23.94
CA SER A 328 -10.48 -14.15 24.23
C SER A 328 -10.65 -15.56 24.81
#